data_AF-A0A922XJ85-F1
#
_entry.id   AF-A0A922XJ85-F1
#
_cell.length_a   1.000
_cell.length_b   1.000
_cell.length_c   1.000
_cell.angle_alpha   90.00
_cell.angle_beta   90.00
_cell.angle_gamma   90.00
#
_symmetry.space_group_name_H-M   'P 1'
#
loop_
_entity.id
_entity.type
_entity.pdbx_description
1 polymer ?
#
loop_
_entity_poly.entity_id
_entity_poly.type
_entity_poly.pdbx_seq_one_letter_code
_entity_poly.pdbx_strand_id
1 'polypeptide(L)' 'MTASARIGRANYKTEITLGTHTLYADELKDHGGQDEGPEPPEYLNVALASCTAITLRMYADRKNIPLEGVRVDVE' A
#
# COMPACT_ATOMS: atom_id res chain seq x y z
N MET A 1 12.09 5.12 -10.25
CA MET A 1 11.72 3.69 -10.22
C MET A 1 10.38 3.58 -10.92
N THR A 2 10.23 2.66 -11.87
CA THR A 2 9.00 2.53 -12.66
C THR A 2 8.13 1.44 -12.04
N ALA A 3 6.84 1.73 -11.80
CA ALA A 3 5.84 0.72 -11.50
C ALA A 3 5.29 0.17 -12.82
N SER A 4 5.11 -1.14 -12.91
CA SER A 4 4.48 -1.79 -14.08
C SER A 4 3.39 -2.74 -13.59
N ALA A 5 2.18 -2.61 -14.14
CA ALA A 5 1.05 -3.47 -13.81
C ALA A 5 0.73 -4.39 -14.99
N ARG A 6 0.39 -5.64 -14.69
CA ARG A 6 -0.06 -6.65 -15.65
C ARG A 6 -1.38 -7.23 -15.19
N ILE A 7 -2.36 -7.28 -16.09
CA ILE A 7 -3.63 -7.97 -15.88
C ILE A 7 -3.63 -9.29 -16.67
N GLY A 8 -4.13 -10.35 -16.04
CA GLY A 8 -4.22 -11.70 -16.61
C GLY A 8 -5.61 -12.02 -17.12
N ARG A 9 -6.00 -13.31 -17.00
CA ARG A 9 -7.37 -13.76 -17.29
C ARG A 9 -8.33 -13.61 -16.10
N ALA A 10 -7.79 -13.48 -14.89
CA ALA A 10 -8.61 -13.18 -13.71
C ALA A 10 -9.20 -11.78 -13.86
N ASN A 11 -10.47 -11.63 -13.49
CA ASN A 11 -11.16 -10.35 -13.58
C ASN A 11 -10.53 -9.36 -12.60
N TYR A 12 -10.15 -8.20 -13.11
CA TYR A 12 -9.70 -6.99 -12.39
C TYR A 12 -8.46 -7.10 -11.50
N LYS A 13 -7.98 -8.31 -11.20
CA LYS A 13 -6.71 -8.52 -10.53
C LYS A 13 -5.52 -8.09 -11.38
N THR A 14 -4.68 -7.23 -10.82
CA THR A 14 -3.42 -6.78 -11.38
C THR A 14 -2.24 -7.25 -10.53
N GLU A 15 -1.18 -7.71 -11.19
CA GLU A 15 0.14 -7.93 -10.61
C GLU A 15 1.00 -6.70 -10.89
N ILE A 16 1.50 -6.05 -9.84
CA ILE A 16 2.27 -4.82 -9.93
C ILE A 16 3.71 -5.10 -9.51
N THR A 17 4.66 -4.77 -10.39
CA THR A 17 6.09 -4.87 -10.10
C THR A 17 6.66 -3.47 -9.85
N LEU A 18 7.32 -3.28 -8.71
CA LEU A 18 8.04 -2.06 -8.34
C LEU A 18 9.45 -2.42 -7.86
N GLY A 19 10.44 -2.31 -8.74
CA GLY A 19 11.79 -2.79 -8.44
C GLY A 19 11.79 -4.30 -8.21
N THR A 20 12.16 -4.75 -7.01
CA THR A 20 12.13 -6.17 -6.60
C THR A 20 10.84 -6.56 -5.87
N HIS A 21 9.90 -5.63 -5.70
CA HIS A 21 8.65 -5.88 -4.98
C HIS A 21 7.54 -6.26 -5.94
N THR A 22 6.71 -7.21 -5.51
CA THR A 22 5.46 -7.59 -6.16
C THR A 22 4.30 -7.21 -5.25
N LEU A 23 3.31 -6.52 -5.81
CA LEU A 23 2.08 -6.09 -5.17
C LEU A 23 0.89 -6.59 -5.99
N TYR A 24 -0.28 -6.68 -5.38
CA TYR A 24 -1.53 -7.02 -6.08
C TYR A 24 -2.58 -5.95 -5.81
N ALA A 25 -3.25 -5.48 -6.84
CA ALA A 25 -4.46 -4.68 -6.70
C ALA A 25 -5.62 -5.40 -7.36
N ASP A 26 -6.78 -5.40 -6.73
CA ASP A 26 -7.96 -6.11 -7.20
C ASP A 26 -9.22 -5.37 -6.78
N GLU A 27 -10.30 -5.60 -7.50
CA GLU A 27 -11.62 -5.09 -7.14
C GLU A 27 -12.32 -6.04 -6.16
N LEU A 28 -13.31 -5.51 -5.44
CA LEU A 28 -14.18 -6.32 -4.59
C LEU A 28 -15.00 -7.32 -5.43
N LYS A 29 -15.46 -8.39 -4.77
CA LYS A 29 -16.31 -9.42 -5.40
C LYS A 29 -17.61 -8.84 -5.96
N ASP A 30 -18.20 -7.86 -5.28
CA ASP A 30 -19.43 -7.20 -5.72
C ASP A 30 -19.24 -6.34 -6.97
N HIS A 31 -17.99 -5.94 -7.27
CA HIS A 31 -17.58 -5.28 -8.51
C HIS A 31 -17.01 -6.26 -9.56
N GLY A 32 -17.02 -7.57 -9.27
CA GLY A 32 -16.58 -8.63 -10.18
C GLY A 32 -15.10 -9.01 -10.07
N GLY A 33 -14.37 -8.46 -9.10
CA GLY A 33 -13.00 -8.86 -8.77
C GLY A 33 -12.94 -10.08 -7.86
N GLN A 34 -11.75 -10.40 -7.34
CA GLN A 34 -11.54 -11.55 -6.44
C GLN A 34 -11.26 -11.16 -4.99
N ASP A 35 -11.10 -9.87 -4.68
CA ASP A 35 -10.70 -9.38 -3.36
C ASP A 35 -9.36 -10.00 -2.90
N GLU A 36 -8.40 -10.11 -3.83
CA GLU A 36 -7.07 -10.68 -3.58
C GLU A 36 -5.97 -9.63 -3.31
N GLY A 37 -6.36 -8.36 -3.18
CA GLY A 37 -5.49 -7.23 -2.84
C GLY A 37 -6.32 -5.96 -2.69
N PRO A 38 -5.72 -4.86 -2.17
CA PRO A 38 -6.42 -3.59 -2.04
C PRO A 38 -6.96 -3.09 -3.38
N GLU A 39 -8.07 -2.38 -3.35
CA GLU A 39 -8.56 -1.66 -4.51
C GLU A 39 -7.52 -0.61 -4.94
N PRO A 40 -7.38 -0.30 -6.24
CA PRO A 40 -6.38 0.67 -6.70
C PRO A 40 -6.40 2.03 -5.96
N PRO A 41 -7.56 2.62 -5.60
CA PRO A 41 -7.60 3.85 -4.81
C PRO A 41 -7.05 3.68 -3.37
N GLU A 42 -7.22 2.51 -2.75
CA GLU A 42 -6.77 2.25 -1.38
C GLU A 42 -5.25 2.28 -1.26
N TYR A 43 -4.51 2.03 -2.35
CA TYR A 43 -3.06 2.21 -2.38
C TYR A 43 -2.62 3.65 -2.07
N LEU A 44 -3.48 4.66 -2.31
CA LEU A 44 -3.22 6.03 -1.88
C LEU A 44 -3.29 6.15 -0.36
N ASN A 45 -4.28 5.52 0.28
CA ASN A 45 -4.41 5.48 1.73
C ASN A 45 -3.22 4.75 2.36
N VAL A 46 -2.79 3.62 1.77
CA VAL A 46 -1.58 2.89 2.17
C VAL A 46 -0.33 3.78 2.08
N ALA A 47 -0.15 4.50 0.97
CA ALA A 47 0.97 5.41 0.79
C ALA A 47 0.97 6.54 1.83
N LEU A 48 -0.19 7.16 2.10
CA LEU A 48 -0.31 8.24 3.06
C LEU A 48 -0.08 7.79 4.50
N ALA A 49 -0.68 6.67 4.91
CA ALA A 49 -0.52 6.10 6.25
C ALA A 49 0.95 5.74 6.51
N SER A 50 1.60 5.07 5.55
CA SER A 50 3.00 4.66 5.67
C SER A 50 3.96 5.86 5.69
N CYS A 51 3.77 6.86 4.82
CA CYS A 51 4.62 8.06 4.79
C CYS A 51 4.53 8.84 6.11
N THR A 52 3.35 8.95 6.69
CA THR A 52 3.14 9.60 7.99
C THR A 52 3.84 8.84 9.11
N ALA A 53 3.63 7.52 9.20
CA ALA A 53 4.27 6.69 10.21
C ALA A 53 5.81 6.74 10.14
N ILE A 54 6.37 6.68 8.92
CA ILE A 54 7.81 6.84 8.67
C ILE A 54 8.30 8.20 9.16
N THR A 55 7.59 9.28 8.83
CA THR A 55 7.96 10.64 9.23
C THR A 55 7.98 10.80 10.75
N LEU A 56 6.98 10.24 11.45
CA LEU A 56 6.92 10.27 12.92
C LEU A 56 8.09 9.51 13.55
N ARG A 57 8.47 8.35 13.00
CA ARG A 57 9.68 7.61 13.42
C ARG A 57 10.94 8.44 13.21
N MET A 58 11.14 9.00 12.01
CA MET A 58 12.29 9.86 11.69
C MET A 58 12.41 11.04 12.66
N TYR A 59 11.28 11.65 13.04
CA TYR A 59 11.28 12.75 14.00
C TYR A 59 11.63 12.30 15.42
N ALA A 60 11.07 11.18 15.88
CA ALA A 60 11.39 10.60 17.18
C ALA A 60 12.89 10.29 17.30
N ASP A 61 13.46 9.65 16.27
CA ASP A 61 14.88 9.31 16.21
C ASP A 61 15.75 10.58 16.28
N ARG A 62 15.42 11.62 15.50
CA ARG A 62 16.12 12.92 15.53
C ARG A 62 16.08 13.60 16.90
N LYS A 63 15.04 13.34 17.69
CA LYS A 63 14.82 13.95 19.01
C LYS A 63 15.24 13.04 20.16
N ASN A 64 15.81 11.86 19.89
CA ASN A 64 16.11 10.84 20.88
C ASN A 64 14.89 10.47 21.75
N ILE A 65 13.70 10.46 21.15
CA ILE A 65 12.48 9.99 21.81
C ILE A 65 12.46 8.46 21.68
N PRO A 66 12.38 7.69 22.78
CA PRO A 66 12.34 6.24 22.73
C PRO A 66 10.96 5.74 22.30
N LEU A 67 10.60 5.97 21.03
CA LEU A 67 9.30 5.59 20.49
C LEU A 67 9.20 4.06 20.31
N GLU A 68 8.27 3.42 21.00
CA GLU A 68 8.06 1.96 20.90
C GLU A 68 7.33 1.57 19.61
N GLY A 69 6.33 2.37 19.19
CA GLY A 69 5.56 2.11 17.98
C GLY A 69 4.61 3.25 17.64
N VAL A 70 4.11 3.25 16.41
CA VAL A 70 3.08 4.19 15.95
C VAL A 70 2.12 3.47 15.01
N ARG A 71 0.82 3.75 15.16
CA ARG A 71 -0.24 3.32 14.24
C ARG A 71 -0.85 4.57 13.62
N VAL A 72 -1.08 4.52 12.31
CA VAL A 72 -1.73 5.59 11.55
C VAL A 72 -2.86 4.94 10.76
N ASP A 73 -4.08 5.42 10.96
CA ASP A 73 -5.26 5.00 10.22
C ASP A 73 -5.66 6.15 9.27
N VAL A 74 -6.01 5.81 8.03
CA VAL A 74 -6.42 6.74 6.96
C VAL A 74 -7.68 6.15 6.32
N GLU A 75 -8.71 6.98 6.16
CA GLU A 75 -10.02 6.61 5.60
C GLU A 75 -10.33 7.49 4.38
#